data_AF-A0A158P6V1-F1
#
_entry.id   AF-A0A158P6V1-F1
#
_cell.length_a   1.000
_cell.length_b   1.000
_cell.length_c   1.000
_cell.angle_alpha   90.00
_cell.angle_beta   90.00
_cell.angle_gamma   90.00
#
_symmetry.space_group_name_H-M   'P 1'
#
loop_
_entity.id
_entity.type
_entity.pdbx_description
1 polymer ?
#
loop_
_entity_poly.entity_id
_entity_poly.type
_entity_poly.pdbx_seq_one_letter_code
_entity_poly.pdbx_strand_id
1 'polypeptide(L)'
;MFDWRYTAHNERKAAKQSFQSKIFNCLERPTGWRCFMYHFSCSSAVKVHHLQKAYNSLCPSSPDCSVFVAVLLCLILSVLSTVEHHSIVAGKMLFILEIVLVIFFAIEYCVRLWAAGCRSKYLGFWGRLRFARKPITFIDLCVVAASITVILFGSEGQVFAASAIRGVRFLQILRMLHVDRQGGTWRLLGSVIFIHRQELITTLYIGFLGLIFSSYFVYLAEKDHVTPDGKQVFTTYADALWWGVITMTTIGYGDVVPQTWLGRIIASCFSIFAISFFALPAGILGSGFALKVQQKQRQKHFNRQIPAAATLIQCLWRFHAADKNIAATWFIFRDFF
;
A
#
# COMPACT_ATOMS: atom_id res chain seq x y z
N MET A 1 22.79 45.56 23.01
CA MET A 1 21.63 44.97 22.29
C MET A 1 21.97 43.63 21.61
N PHE A 2 22.85 42.80 22.17
CA PHE A 2 23.20 41.46 21.63
C PHE A 2 22.88 40.31 22.60
N ASP A 3 22.45 40.62 23.82
CA ASP A 3 22.33 39.66 24.93
C ASP A 3 20.97 38.91 24.96
N TRP A 4 19.95 39.45 24.28
CA TRP A 4 18.62 38.83 24.19
C TRP A 4 18.57 37.62 23.22
N ARG A 5 19.58 37.44 22.35
CA ARG A 5 19.63 36.32 21.40
C ARG A 5 20.11 35.01 22.04
N TYR A 6 20.89 35.06 23.12
CA TYR A 6 21.35 33.86 23.83
C TYR A 6 20.40 33.42 24.95
N THR A 7 19.78 34.36 25.66
CA THR A 7 18.81 34.05 26.73
C THR A 7 17.51 33.42 26.23
N ALA A 8 17.07 33.75 25.00
CA ALA A 8 15.88 33.16 24.39
C ALA A 8 16.06 31.70 23.90
N HIS A 9 17.29 31.17 23.86
CA HIS A 9 17.53 29.77 23.47
C HIS A 9 17.17 28.79 24.59
N ASN A 10 17.25 29.22 25.86
CA ASN A 10 17.01 28.35 27.02
C ASN A 10 15.52 28.18 27.38
N GLU A 11 14.65 29.05 26.86
CA GLU A 11 13.20 29.00 27.17
C GLU A 11 12.34 28.39 26.06
N ARG A 12 12.92 28.01 24.92
CA ARG A 12 12.21 27.19 23.93
C ARG A 12 12.18 25.73 24.38
N LYS A 13 11.56 25.45 25.53
CA LYS A 13 11.02 24.12 25.78
C LYS A 13 10.00 23.86 24.67
N ALA A 14 10.36 23.02 23.71
CA ALA A 14 9.41 22.50 22.73
C ALA A 14 8.15 22.10 23.51
N ALA A 15 7.00 22.69 23.16
CA ALA A 15 5.74 22.46 23.87
C ALA A 15 5.61 20.97 24.17
N LYS A 16 5.55 20.59 25.47
CA LYS A 16 5.51 19.19 25.89
C LYS A 16 4.45 18.50 25.05
N GLN A 17 4.84 17.48 24.27
CA GLN A 17 3.90 16.74 23.44
C GLN A 17 2.77 16.21 24.34
N SER A 18 1.55 16.67 24.07
CA SER A 18 0.34 16.17 24.72
C SER A 18 0.26 14.65 24.57
N PHE A 19 -0.31 13.97 25.56
CA PHE A 19 -0.54 12.53 25.54
C PHE A 19 -1.22 12.07 24.24
N GLN A 20 -2.21 12.84 23.77
CA GLN A 20 -2.91 12.61 22.50
C GLN A 20 -1.95 12.65 21.29
N SER A 21 -0.98 13.57 21.27
CA SER A 21 0.02 13.65 20.19
C SER A 21 1.01 12.49 20.23
N LYS A 22 1.32 11.95 21.41
CA LYS A 22 2.18 10.78 21.54
C LYS A 22 1.50 9.53 20.99
N ILE A 23 0.21 9.33 21.33
CA ILE A 23 -0.60 8.24 20.79
C ILE A 23 -0.73 8.38 19.27
N PHE A 24 -1.04 9.58 18.77
CA PHE A 24 -1.15 9.81 17.33
C PHE A 24 0.16 9.52 16.59
N ASN A 25 1.30 9.94 17.14
CA ASN A 25 2.60 9.63 16.55
C ASN A 25 2.90 8.13 16.60
N CYS A 26 2.59 7.46 17.71
CA CYS A 26 2.75 6.01 17.86
C CYS A 26 1.95 5.23 16.81
N LEU A 27 0.68 5.62 16.59
CA LEU A 27 -0.24 4.94 15.69
C LEU A 27 -0.06 5.34 14.22
N GLU A 28 0.15 6.61 13.87
CA GLU A 28 0.21 7.05 12.46
C GLU A 28 1.65 7.04 11.92
N ARG A 29 2.66 7.21 12.80
CA ARG A 29 4.08 7.39 12.43
C ARG A 29 4.99 6.58 13.36
N PRO A 30 4.94 5.24 13.32
CA PRO A 30 5.77 4.42 14.20
C PRO A 30 7.25 4.76 14.00
N THR A 31 7.87 5.35 15.03
CA THR A 31 9.32 5.62 15.07
C THR A 31 9.88 5.21 16.44
N GLY A 32 10.88 4.32 16.42
CA GLY A 32 11.64 3.92 17.61
C GLY A 32 10.99 2.87 18.53
N TRP A 33 11.70 2.57 19.63
CA TRP A 33 11.45 1.45 20.57
C TRP A 33 10.22 1.60 21.48
N ARG A 34 9.56 2.77 21.57
CA ARG A 34 8.41 2.93 22.49
C ARG A 34 7.10 2.33 21.96
N CYS A 35 7.03 2.06 20.66
CA CYS A 35 5.94 1.32 20.02
C CYS A 35 6.02 -0.21 20.29
N PHE A 36 7.21 -0.70 20.69
CA PHE A 36 7.50 -2.08 21.07
C PHE A 36 6.76 -2.52 22.35
N MET A 37 6.69 -1.64 23.36
CA MET A 37 6.16 -1.98 24.68
C MET A 37 4.64 -2.11 24.74
N TYR A 38 3.90 -1.36 23.91
CA TYR A 38 2.43 -1.36 23.94
C TYR A 38 1.83 -2.65 23.35
N HIS A 39 2.49 -3.28 22.37
CA HIS A 39 2.03 -4.52 21.75
C HIS A 39 2.58 -5.81 22.39
N PHE A 40 3.68 -5.73 23.15
CA PHE A 40 4.17 -6.87 23.94
C PHE A 40 3.15 -7.32 25.00
N SER A 41 2.33 -6.41 25.54
CA SER A 41 1.22 -6.75 26.45
C SER A 41 0.00 -7.38 25.76
N CYS A 42 -0.21 -7.16 24.46
CA CYS A 42 -1.40 -7.67 23.76
C CYS A 42 -1.26 -9.14 23.32
N SER A 43 -0.03 -9.64 23.23
CA SER A 43 0.28 -11.04 22.85
C SER A 43 0.15 -12.03 24.02
N SER A 44 -0.08 -11.54 25.25
CA SER A 44 -0.27 -12.40 26.44
C SER A 44 -1.61 -13.13 26.49
N ALA A 45 -2.54 -12.84 25.57
CA ALA A 45 -3.89 -13.42 25.56
C ALA A 45 -4.03 -14.74 24.78
N VAL A 46 -3.02 -15.18 24.02
CA VAL A 46 -3.07 -16.43 23.22
C VAL A 46 -1.92 -17.36 23.62
N LYS A 47 -2.13 -18.18 24.66
CA LYS A 47 -1.19 -19.22 25.08
C LYS A 47 -1.30 -20.45 24.17
N VAL A 48 -0.56 -20.48 23.07
CA VAL A 48 -0.26 -21.73 22.33
C VAL A 48 1.26 -21.86 22.22
N HIS A 49 1.84 -22.64 23.14
CA HIS A 49 3.28 -22.67 23.44
C HIS A 49 4.17 -23.15 22.26
N HIS A 50 3.62 -23.91 21.31
CA HIS A 50 4.37 -24.45 20.17
C HIS A 50 4.52 -23.48 19.00
N LEU A 51 3.54 -22.58 18.78
CA LEU A 51 3.62 -21.57 17.71
C LEU A 51 4.53 -20.40 18.09
N GLN A 52 4.67 -20.12 19.40
CA GLN A 52 5.50 -19.03 19.94
C GLN A 52 6.99 -19.19 19.60
N LYS A 53 7.51 -20.43 19.63
CA LYS A 53 8.92 -20.71 19.31
C LYS A 53 9.23 -20.53 17.83
N ALA A 54 8.29 -20.89 16.95
CA ALA A 54 8.43 -20.65 15.51
C ALA A 54 8.31 -19.14 15.18
N TYR A 55 7.38 -18.42 15.83
CA TYR A 55 7.20 -16.98 15.68
C TYR A 55 8.45 -16.17 16.08
N ASN A 56 9.07 -16.50 17.22
CA ASN A 56 10.25 -15.79 17.72
C ASN A 56 11.51 -15.98 16.86
N SER A 57 11.57 -17.02 16.03
CA SER A 57 12.72 -17.30 15.16
C SER A 57 12.68 -16.56 13.82
N LEU A 58 11.52 -16.07 13.37
CA LEU A 58 11.34 -15.56 12.00
C LEU A 58 11.37 -14.02 11.86
N CYS A 59 11.28 -13.22 12.93
CA CYS A 59 11.13 -11.76 12.80
C CYS A 59 11.77 -10.94 13.93
N PRO A 60 12.73 -10.03 13.64
CA PRO A 60 13.12 -8.98 14.56
C PRO A 60 12.23 -7.73 14.42
N SER A 61 11.49 -7.43 15.48
CA SER A 61 11.27 -6.07 16.04
C SER A 61 10.73 -4.93 15.14
N SER A 62 9.42 -4.92 14.87
CA SER A 62 8.63 -3.68 14.71
C SER A 62 7.14 -3.92 15.06
N PRO A 63 6.38 -2.91 15.56
CA PRO A 63 4.96 -3.05 15.95
C PRO A 63 4.04 -3.48 14.80
N ASP A 64 4.33 -3.02 13.58
CA ASP A 64 3.59 -3.38 12.37
C ASP A 64 3.77 -4.87 12.02
N CYS A 65 4.90 -5.48 12.40
CA CYS A 65 5.14 -6.91 12.17
C CYS A 65 4.16 -7.81 12.96
N SER A 66 3.73 -7.42 14.16
CA SER A 66 2.82 -8.24 14.97
C SER A 66 1.42 -8.33 14.37
N VAL A 67 0.86 -7.17 13.98
CA VAL A 67 -0.43 -7.08 13.29
C VAL A 67 -0.34 -7.71 11.91
N PHE A 68 0.75 -7.48 11.18
CA PHE A 68 1.01 -8.12 9.89
C PHE A 68 1.01 -9.65 10.00
N VAL A 69 1.71 -10.22 10.98
CA VAL A 69 1.73 -11.68 11.19
C VAL A 69 0.36 -12.21 11.59
N ALA A 70 -0.40 -11.50 12.43
CA ALA A 70 -1.76 -11.92 12.79
C ALA A 70 -2.72 -11.91 11.58
N VAL A 71 -2.63 -10.89 10.71
CA VAL A 71 -3.40 -10.82 9.46
C VAL A 71 -2.95 -11.90 8.47
N LEU A 72 -1.65 -12.15 8.36
CA LEU A 72 -1.09 -13.21 7.51
C LEU A 72 -1.52 -14.60 7.98
N LEU A 73 -1.48 -14.86 9.29
CA LEU A 73 -1.98 -16.11 9.88
C LEU A 73 -3.48 -16.29 9.61
N CYS A 74 -4.26 -15.21 9.72
CA CYS A 74 -5.68 -15.21 9.34
C CYS A 74 -5.88 -15.61 7.87
N LEU A 75 -5.08 -15.06 6.96
CA LEU A 75 -5.12 -15.41 5.54
C LEU A 75 -4.75 -16.89 5.31
N ILE A 76 -3.72 -17.40 5.99
CA ILE A 76 -3.31 -18.81 5.88
C ILE A 76 -4.43 -19.74 6.38
N LEU A 77 -5.02 -19.45 7.55
CA LEU A 77 -6.16 -20.22 8.07
C LEU A 77 -7.38 -20.14 7.15
N SER A 78 -7.56 -19.00 6.47
CA SER A 78 -8.60 -18.81 5.46
C SER A 78 -8.41 -19.70 4.24
N VAL A 79 -7.18 -19.83 3.73
CA VAL A 79 -6.84 -20.78 2.67
C VAL A 79 -7.02 -22.22 3.18
N LEU A 80 -6.57 -22.54 4.40
CA LEU A 80 -6.74 -23.89 4.96
C LEU A 80 -8.22 -24.25 5.18
N SER A 81 -9.09 -23.27 5.40
CA SER A 81 -10.54 -23.49 5.48
C SER A 81 -11.16 -23.94 4.15
N THR A 82 -10.48 -23.75 3.01
CA THR A 82 -10.95 -24.23 1.71
C THR A 82 -10.56 -25.68 1.42
N VAL A 83 -9.65 -26.25 2.20
CA VAL A 83 -9.21 -27.65 2.06
C VAL A 83 -10.14 -28.54 2.87
N GLU A 84 -10.84 -29.47 2.21
CA GLU A 84 -11.91 -30.28 2.78
C GLU A 84 -11.50 -31.00 4.08
N HIS A 85 -10.30 -31.58 4.09
CA HIS A 85 -9.74 -32.32 5.24
C HIS A 85 -9.51 -31.46 6.51
N HIS A 86 -9.29 -30.15 6.37
CA HIS A 86 -9.01 -29.24 7.50
C HIS A 86 -10.09 -28.17 7.71
N SER A 87 -11.13 -28.15 6.87
CA SER A 87 -12.17 -27.12 6.81
C SER A 87 -12.83 -26.85 8.16
N ILE A 88 -13.16 -27.90 8.92
CA ILE A 88 -13.90 -27.78 10.20
C ILE A 88 -13.03 -27.14 11.29
N VAL A 89 -11.78 -27.61 11.45
CA VAL A 89 -10.86 -27.09 12.48
C VAL A 89 -10.41 -25.68 12.13
N ALA A 90 -10.02 -25.45 10.86
CA ALA A 90 -9.62 -24.14 10.38
C ALA A 90 -10.75 -23.12 10.47
N GLY A 91 -11.99 -23.50 10.13
CA GLY A 91 -13.16 -22.63 10.22
C GLY A 91 -13.45 -22.16 11.65
N LYS A 92 -13.38 -23.06 12.65
CA LYS A 92 -13.56 -22.69 14.06
C LYS A 92 -12.47 -21.72 14.55
N MET A 93 -11.21 -22.00 14.24
CA MET A 93 -10.08 -21.13 14.62
C MET A 93 -10.14 -19.77 13.93
N LEU A 94 -10.55 -19.75 12.65
CA LEU A 94 -10.74 -18.53 11.87
C LEU A 94 -11.82 -17.65 12.49
N PHE A 95 -12.97 -18.20 12.86
CA PHE A 95 -14.07 -17.44 13.47
C PHE A 95 -13.65 -16.75 14.79
N ILE A 96 -12.97 -17.49 15.68
CA ILE A 96 -12.46 -16.93 16.95
C ILE A 96 -11.46 -15.80 16.67
N LEU A 97 -10.49 -16.07 15.79
CA LEU A 97 -9.46 -15.10 15.44
C LEU A 97 -10.04 -13.86 14.75
N GLU A 98 -11.06 -14.02 13.93
CA GLU A 98 -11.76 -12.93 13.25
C GLU A 98 -12.45 -12.00 14.25
N ILE A 99 -13.20 -12.55 15.22
CA ILE A 99 -13.82 -11.75 16.29
C ILE A 99 -12.77 -10.95 17.06
N VAL A 100 -11.68 -11.61 17.49
CA VAL A 100 -10.59 -10.96 18.24
C VAL A 100 -9.99 -9.81 17.42
N LEU A 101 -9.71 -10.05 16.13
CA LEU A 101 -9.14 -9.04 15.26
C LEU A 101 -10.11 -7.89 14.97
N VAL A 102 -11.41 -8.15 14.77
CA VAL A 102 -12.41 -7.10 14.52
C VAL A 102 -12.53 -6.17 15.71
N ILE A 103 -12.60 -6.72 16.93
CA ILE A 103 -12.62 -5.93 18.17
C ILE A 103 -11.36 -5.09 18.26
N PHE A 104 -10.20 -5.71 18.01
CA PHE A 104 -8.91 -5.02 18.03
C PHE A 104 -8.85 -3.85 17.04
N PHE A 105 -9.21 -4.06 15.77
CA PHE A 105 -9.20 -3.01 14.75
C PHE A 105 -10.24 -1.92 15.01
N ALA A 106 -11.41 -2.27 15.54
CA ALA A 106 -12.42 -1.28 15.93
C ALA A 106 -11.89 -0.36 17.03
N ILE A 107 -11.27 -0.92 18.08
CA ILE A 107 -10.64 -0.13 19.15
C ILE A 107 -9.50 0.73 18.57
N GLU A 108 -8.64 0.14 17.74
CA GLU A 108 -7.52 0.85 17.11
C GLU A 108 -8.02 2.04 16.27
N TYR A 109 -9.08 1.84 15.48
CA TYR A 109 -9.71 2.87 14.67
C TYR A 109 -10.29 4.01 15.54
N CYS A 110 -11.03 3.68 16.59
CA CYS A 110 -11.59 4.65 17.52
C CYS A 110 -10.49 5.48 18.22
N VAL A 111 -9.45 4.82 18.73
CA VAL A 111 -8.30 5.50 19.36
C VAL A 111 -7.58 6.39 18.35
N ARG A 112 -7.41 5.95 17.10
CA ARG A 112 -6.76 6.73 16.04
C ARG A 112 -7.58 7.97 15.67
N LEU A 113 -8.90 7.83 15.52
CA LEU A 113 -9.81 8.93 15.20
C LEU A 113 -9.86 9.97 16.34
N TRP A 114 -9.84 9.52 17.60
CA TRP A 114 -9.71 10.40 18.76
C TRP A 114 -8.36 11.10 18.80
N ALA A 115 -7.26 10.36 18.61
CA ALA A 115 -5.90 10.89 18.65
C ALA A 115 -5.62 11.91 17.53
N ALA A 116 -6.29 11.79 16.37
CA ALA A 116 -6.16 12.71 15.24
C ALA A 116 -6.46 14.18 15.60
N GLY A 117 -7.26 14.42 16.65
CA GLY A 117 -7.57 15.75 17.16
C GLY A 117 -6.35 16.54 17.67
N CYS A 118 -5.17 15.92 17.85
CA CYS A 118 -3.96 16.64 18.23
C CYS A 118 -3.41 17.55 17.12
N ARG A 119 -3.86 17.39 15.87
CA ARG A 119 -3.45 18.21 14.73
C ARG A 119 -4.48 19.32 14.50
N SER A 120 -4.02 20.57 14.40
CA SER A 120 -4.88 21.73 14.10
C SER A 120 -5.77 21.51 12.86
N LYS A 121 -5.29 20.79 11.84
CA LYS A 121 -6.07 20.43 10.62
C LYS A 121 -7.31 19.56 10.89
N TYR A 122 -7.32 18.76 11.97
CA TYR A 122 -8.36 17.79 12.29
C TYR A 122 -9.09 18.12 13.60
N LEU A 123 -9.06 19.39 14.04
CA LEU A 123 -9.75 19.84 15.23
C LEU A 123 -11.28 19.89 15.01
N GLY A 124 -12.05 19.54 16.05
CA GLY A 124 -13.52 19.53 16.00
C GLY A 124 -14.13 18.37 15.20
N PHE A 125 -15.46 18.34 15.11
CA PHE A 125 -16.21 17.27 14.43
C PHE A 125 -15.90 17.20 12.94
N TRP A 126 -15.95 18.34 12.24
CA TRP A 126 -15.63 18.43 10.80
C TRP A 126 -14.16 18.09 10.50
N GLY A 127 -13.25 18.40 11.41
CA GLY A 127 -11.85 18.02 11.31
C GLY A 127 -11.63 16.51 11.41
N ARG A 128 -12.35 15.83 12.32
CA ARG A 128 -12.34 14.37 12.43
C ARG A 128 -13.00 13.69 11.24
N LEU A 129 -14.11 14.21 10.74
CA LEU A 129 -14.74 13.70 9.52
C LEU A 129 -13.81 13.82 8.30
N ARG A 130 -13.06 14.92 8.20
CA ARG A 130 -12.01 15.09 7.19
C ARG A 130 -10.90 14.04 7.33
N PHE A 131 -10.57 13.61 8.54
CA PHE A 131 -9.61 12.53 8.76
C PHE A 131 -10.18 11.17 8.33
N ALA A 132 -11.43 10.87 8.69
CA ALA A 132 -12.11 9.62 8.33
C ALA A 132 -12.28 9.44 6.80
N ARG A 133 -12.40 10.54 6.04
CA ARG A 133 -12.50 10.52 4.56
C ARG A 133 -11.17 10.30 3.83
N LYS A 134 -10.05 10.18 4.52
CA LYS A 134 -8.79 9.77 3.88
C LYS A 134 -8.93 8.34 3.34
N PRO A 135 -8.37 8.00 2.17
CA PRO A 135 -8.62 6.71 1.51
C PRO A 135 -8.27 5.50 2.38
N ILE A 136 -7.11 5.50 3.04
CA ILE A 136 -6.67 4.38 3.90
C ILE A 136 -7.57 4.23 5.13
N THR A 137 -7.91 5.35 5.77
CA THR A 137 -8.80 5.38 6.95
C THR A 137 -10.23 5.01 6.59
N PHE A 138 -10.68 5.34 5.38
CA PHE A 138 -11.96 4.94 4.85
C PHE A 138 -12.02 3.44 4.58
N ILE A 139 -10.95 2.86 4.00
CA ILE A 139 -10.83 1.40 3.80
C ILE A 139 -10.89 0.69 5.16
N ASP A 140 -10.17 1.15 6.17
CA ASP A 140 -10.20 0.57 7.53
C ASP A 140 -11.62 0.59 8.12
N LEU A 141 -12.31 1.73 8.01
CA LEU A 141 -13.72 1.83 8.44
C LEU A 141 -14.63 0.84 7.70
N CYS A 142 -14.51 0.74 6.38
CA CYS A 142 -15.29 -0.20 5.56
C CYS A 142 -15.01 -1.66 5.95
N VAL A 143 -13.75 -2.02 6.19
CA VAL A 143 -13.35 -3.38 6.61
C VAL A 143 -13.93 -3.71 7.98
N VAL A 144 -13.83 -2.81 8.96
CA VAL A 144 -14.40 -3.01 10.31
C VAL A 144 -15.93 -3.10 10.23
N ALA A 145 -16.59 -2.19 9.52
CA ALA A 145 -18.05 -2.18 9.38
C ALA A 145 -18.57 -3.44 8.68
N ALA A 146 -17.93 -3.86 7.58
CA ALA A 146 -18.30 -5.07 6.88
C ALA A 146 -18.06 -6.34 7.72
N SER A 147 -16.96 -6.39 8.48
CA SER A 147 -16.69 -7.53 9.37
C SER A 147 -17.72 -7.64 10.50
N ILE A 148 -18.12 -6.51 11.11
CA ILE A 148 -19.18 -6.48 12.12
C ILE A 148 -20.51 -6.94 11.53
N THR A 149 -20.85 -6.46 10.32
CA THR A 149 -22.08 -6.86 9.61
C THR A 149 -22.10 -8.37 9.39
N VAL A 150 -21.00 -8.95 8.92
CA VAL A 150 -20.90 -10.39 8.69
C VAL A 150 -21.03 -11.20 9.98
N ILE A 151 -20.45 -10.75 11.10
CA ILE A 151 -20.58 -11.43 12.40
C ILE A 151 -22.02 -11.39 12.91
N LEU A 152 -22.70 -10.25 12.79
CA LEU A 152 -24.08 -10.07 13.28
C LEU A 152 -25.09 -10.88 12.45
N PHE A 153 -25.00 -10.81 11.11
CA PHE A 153 -25.95 -11.48 10.22
C PHE A 153 -25.59 -12.94 9.93
N GLY A 154 -24.34 -13.36 10.18
CA GLY A 154 -23.89 -14.74 10.00
C GLY A 154 -24.44 -15.73 11.04
N SER A 155 -24.97 -15.24 12.16
CA SER A 155 -25.44 -16.09 13.28
C SER A 155 -26.86 -16.66 13.09
N GLU A 156 -27.69 -16.10 12.19
CA GLU A 156 -29.13 -16.37 12.15
C GLU A 156 -29.63 -17.19 10.93
N GLY A 157 -28.78 -17.54 9.94
CA GLY A 157 -29.29 -18.11 8.67
C GLY A 157 -28.45 -19.21 8.01
N GLN A 158 -29.00 -20.43 7.94
CA GLN A 158 -28.40 -21.62 7.32
C GLN A 158 -28.07 -21.49 5.81
N VAL A 159 -28.68 -20.54 5.09
CA VAL A 159 -28.43 -20.29 3.65
C VAL A 159 -27.44 -19.16 3.38
N PHE A 160 -27.25 -18.25 4.34
CA PHE A 160 -26.27 -17.15 4.21
C PHE A 160 -24.89 -17.51 4.76
N ALA A 161 -24.76 -18.54 5.59
CA ALA A 161 -23.48 -18.97 6.15
C ALA A 161 -22.42 -19.25 5.04
N ALA A 162 -22.78 -19.93 3.95
CA ALA A 162 -21.85 -20.24 2.87
C ALA A 162 -21.42 -19.01 2.03
N SER A 163 -22.33 -18.04 1.85
CA SER A 163 -22.04 -16.78 1.14
C SER A 163 -21.26 -15.80 2.01
N ALA A 164 -21.62 -15.71 3.30
CA ALA A 164 -20.91 -14.95 4.32
C ALA A 164 -19.45 -15.41 4.44
N ILE A 165 -19.19 -16.72 4.41
CA ILE A 165 -17.82 -17.28 4.41
C ILE A 165 -17.01 -16.76 3.22
N ARG A 166 -17.58 -16.60 2.02
CA ARG A 166 -16.84 -16.05 0.86
C ARG A 166 -16.55 -14.55 1.05
N GLY A 167 -17.51 -13.80 1.60
CA GLY A 167 -17.35 -12.38 1.93
C GLY A 167 -16.27 -12.12 2.97
N VAL A 168 -16.21 -12.95 4.03
CA VAL A 168 -15.15 -12.93 5.05
C VAL A 168 -13.76 -13.01 4.40
N ARG A 169 -13.56 -13.96 3.47
CA ARG A 169 -12.25 -14.16 2.82
C ARG A 169 -11.80 -12.93 2.04
N PHE A 170 -12.73 -12.25 1.37
CA PHE A 170 -12.42 -11.02 0.64
C PHE A 170 -12.06 -9.86 1.59
N LEU A 171 -12.80 -9.70 2.70
CA LEU A 171 -12.51 -8.68 3.72
C LEU A 171 -11.15 -8.90 4.40
N GLN A 172 -10.70 -10.15 4.54
CA GLN A 172 -9.38 -10.49 5.07
C GLN A 172 -8.25 -10.01 4.15
N ILE A 173 -8.41 -10.12 2.84
CA ILE A 173 -7.42 -9.60 1.87
C ILE A 173 -7.36 -8.07 1.94
N LEU A 174 -8.52 -7.40 2.02
CA LEU A 174 -8.57 -5.94 2.16
C LEU A 174 -7.86 -5.45 3.44
N ARG A 175 -7.87 -6.25 4.50
CA ARG A 175 -7.19 -5.95 5.76
C ARG A 175 -5.66 -5.88 5.63
N MET A 176 -5.05 -6.53 4.62
CA MET A 176 -3.61 -6.35 4.35
C MET A 176 -3.28 -4.94 3.85
N LEU A 177 -4.21 -4.26 3.18
CA LEU A 177 -4.01 -2.88 2.73
C LEU A 177 -3.86 -1.89 3.90
N HIS A 178 -4.38 -2.25 5.07
CA HIS A 178 -4.23 -1.46 6.31
C HIS A 178 -2.77 -1.29 6.75
N VAL A 179 -1.92 -2.27 6.45
CA VAL A 179 -0.52 -2.30 6.89
C VAL A 179 0.26 -1.11 6.32
N ASP A 180 -0.08 -0.64 5.11
CA ASP A 180 0.51 0.58 4.54
C ASP A 180 -0.26 1.86 4.98
N ARG A 181 -0.17 2.17 6.27
CA ARG A 181 -0.94 3.24 6.95
C ARG A 181 -0.75 4.64 6.37
N GLN A 182 0.45 4.96 5.86
CA GLN A 182 0.77 6.30 5.34
C GLN A 182 0.61 6.41 3.82
N GLY A 183 0.36 5.29 3.14
CA GLY A 183 0.40 5.21 1.67
C GLY A 183 1.74 5.65 1.12
N GLY A 184 2.82 5.41 1.89
CA GLY A 184 4.17 5.82 1.51
C GLY A 184 4.64 5.07 0.27
N THR A 185 4.35 3.76 0.24
CA THR A 185 4.66 2.87 -0.88
C THR A 185 3.88 3.28 -2.13
N TRP A 186 2.57 3.48 -2.01
CA TRP A 186 1.71 3.93 -3.12
C TRP A 186 2.11 5.29 -3.66
N ARG A 187 2.47 6.24 -2.79
CA ARG A 187 2.97 7.56 -3.21
C ARG A 187 4.32 7.48 -3.89
N LEU A 188 5.21 6.61 -3.40
CA LEU A 188 6.52 6.40 -4.00
C LEU A 188 6.37 5.81 -5.40
N LEU A 189 5.62 4.70 -5.51
CA LEU A 189 5.30 4.00 -6.75
C LEU A 189 4.62 4.93 -7.75
N GLY A 190 3.53 5.59 -7.35
CA GLY A 190 2.80 6.52 -8.21
C GLY A 190 3.67 7.68 -8.69
N SER A 191 4.59 8.17 -7.85
CA SER A 191 5.52 9.22 -8.28
C SER A 191 6.61 8.72 -9.22
N VAL A 192 7.07 7.46 -9.12
CA VAL A 192 7.98 6.88 -10.14
C VAL A 192 7.24 6.66 -11.45
N ILE A 193 6.04 6.08 -11.42
CA ILE A 193 5.19 5.90 -12.60
C ILE A 193 4.91 7.23 -13.29
N PHE A 194 4.57 8.27 -12.53
CA PHE A 194 4.27 9.59 -13.09
C PHE A 194 5.48 10.22 -13.80
N ILE A 195 6.69 10.06 -13.23
CA ILE A 195 7.94 10.56 -13.83
C ILE A 195 8.20 9.81 -15.15
N HIS A 196 8.08 8.49 -15.15
CA HIS A 196 8.39 7.62 -16.30
C HIS A 196 7.16 7.29 -17.17
N ARG A 197 6.08 8.07 -17.08
CA ARG A 197 4.80 7.74 -17.73
C ARG A 197 4.91 7.62 -19.25
N GLN A 198 5.74 8.46 -19.88
CA GLN A 198 5.89 8.45 -21.34
C GLN A 198 6.59 7.16 -21.80
N GLU A 199 7.66 6.75 -21.12
CA GLU A 199 8.41 5.52 -21.42
C GLU A 199 7.54 4.28 -21.18
N LEU A 200 6.78 4.27 -20.09
CA LEU A 200 5.86 3.19 -19.75
C LEU A 200 4.71 3.06 -20.77
N ILE A 201 4.07 4.17 -21.13
CA ILE A 201 2.98 4.17 -22.13
C ILE A 201 3.52 3.72 -23.49
N THR A 202 4.70 4.19 -23.90
CA THR A 202 5.30 3.83 -25.19
C THR A 202 5.62 2.34 -25.26
N THR A 203 6.23 1.77 -24.22
CA THR A 203 6.57 0.33 -24.18
C THR A 203 5.33 -0.55 -24.13
N LEU A 204 4.31 -0.20 -23.33
CA LEU A 204 3.04 -0.92 -23.30
C LEU A 204 2.28 -0.81 -24.62
N TYR A 205 2.29 0.35 -25.28
CA TYR A 205 1.66 0.55 -26.57
C TYR A 205 2.29 -0.34 -27.65
N ILE A 206 3.63 -0.32 -27.78
CA ILE A 206 4.34 -1.15 -28.76
C ILE A 206 4.16 -2.63 -28.44
N GLY A 207 4.25 -3.02 -27.16
CA GLY A 207 4.02 -4.40 -26.73
C GLY A 207 2.60 -4.89 -27.05
N PHE A 208 1.58 -4.08 -26.78
CA PHE A 208 0.20 -4.41 -27.09
C PHE A 208 -0.07 -4.47 -28.61
N LEU A 209 0.54 -3.59 -29.39
CA LEU A 209 0.47 -3.66 -30.85
C LEU A 209 1.09 -4.96 -31.37
N GLY A 210 2.26 -5.35 -30.84
CA GLY A 210 2.91 -6.62 -31.14
C GLY A 210 2.05 -7.82 -30.75
N LEU A 211 1.38 -7.78 -29.60
CA LEU A 211 0.43 -8.80 -29.12
C LEU A 211 -0.70 -9.02 -30.13
N ILE A 212 -1.37 -7.96 -30.54
CA ILE A 212 -2.52 -8.04 -31.46
C ILE A 212 -2.09 -8.59 -32.81
N PHE A 213 -0.99 -8.08 -33.39
CA PHE A 213 -0.49 -8.56 -34.68
C PHE A 213 -0.01 -10.01 -34.62
N SER A 214 0.80 -10.36 -33.62
CA SER A 214 1.31 -11.73 -33.47
C SER A 214 0.17 -12.74 -33.32
N SER A 215 -0.80 -12.44 -32.45
CA SER A 215 -1.96 -13.31 -32.24
C SER A 215 -2.79 -13.47 -33.51
N TYR A 216 -2.96 -12.40 -34.29
CA TYR A 216 -3.71 -12.44 -35.54
C TYR A 216 -3.02 -13.25 -36.62
N PHE A 217 -1.70 -13.06 -36.81
CA PHE A 217 -0.95 -13.83 -37.80
C PHE A 217 -0.84 -15.31 -37.44
N VAL A 218 -0.65 -15.64 -36.16
CA VAL A 218 -0.65 -17.05 -35.71
C VAL A 218 -2.03 -17.67 -35.86
N TYR A 219 -3.11 -16.94 -35.54
CA TYR A 219 -4.47 -17.40 -35.81
C TYR A 219 -4.67 -17.72 -37.29
N LEU A 220 -4.28 -16.82 -38.20
CA LEU A 220 -4.41 -17.08 -39.64
C LEU A 220 -3.57 -18.27 -40.11
N ALA A 221 -2.40 -18.51 -39.50
CA ALA A 221 -1.54 -19.63 -39.85
C ALA A 221 -2.06 -20.98 -39.31
N GLU A 222 -2.80 -20.98 -38.20
CA GLU A 222 -3.21 -22.20 -37.48
C GLU A 222 -4.71 -22.51 -37.59
N LYS A 223 -5.57 -21.58 -38.03
CA LYS A 223 -7.04 -21.74 -38.02
C LYS A 223 -7.56 -22.97 -38.77
N ASP A 224 -6.86 -23.39 -39.82
CA ASP A 224 -7.28 -24.52 -40.66
C ASP A 224 -6.57 -25.83 -40.26
N HIS A 225 -5.68 -25.79 -39.27
CA HIS A 225 -4.89 -26.94 -38.85
C HIS A 225 -5.64 -27.77 -37.79
N VAL A 226 -5.82 -29.05 -38.09
CA VAL A 226 -6.42 -30.02 -37.18
C VAL A 226 -5.31 -30.91 -36.63
N THR A 227 -5.21 -30.97 -35.30
CA THR A 227 -4.22 -31.81 -34.61
C THR A 227 -4.57 -33.30 -34.85
N PRO A 228 -3.60 -34.24 -34.78
CA PRO A 228 -3.84 -35.67 -34.89
C PRO A 228 -5.01 -36.21 -34.02
N ASP A 229 -5.27 -35.55 -32.89
CA ASP A 229 -6.38 -35.86 -31.97
C ASP A 229 -7.77 -35.38 -32.45
N GLY A 230 -7.87 -34.85 -33.67
CA GLY A 230 -9.10 -34.34 -34.27
C GLY A 230 -9.58 -32.99 -33.71
N LYS A 231 -8.78 -32.34 -32.86
CA LYS A 231 -9.11 -31.05 -32.25
C LYS A 231 -8.40 -29.89 -32.95
N GLN A 232 -9.12 -28.78 -33.13
CA GLN A 232 -8.53 -27.51 -33.54
C GLN A 232 -8.11 -26.76 -32.27
N VAL A 233 -6.83 -26.37 -32.20
CA VAL A 233 -6.29 -25.68 -31.02
C VAL A 233 -6.62 -24.18 -31.05
N PHE A 234 -6.67 -23.59 -32.24
CA PHE A 234 -7.00 -22.17 -32.46
C PHE A 234 -8.38 -22.04 -33.09
N THR A 235 -9.45 -22.23 -32.30
CA THR A 235 -10.83 -22.18 -32.80
C THR A 235 -11.31 -20.75 -33.03
N THR A 236 -10.91 -19.84 -32.16
CA THR A 236 -11.29 -18.42 -32.21
C THR A 236 -10.07 -17.52 -32.12
N TYR A 237 -10.22 -16.27 -32.58
CA TYR A 237 -9.19 -15.25 -32.37
C TYR A 237 -8.90 -15.01 -30.88
N ALA A 238 -9.88 -15.24 -30.00
CA ALA A 238 -9.69 -15.13 -28.55
C ALA A 238 -8.70 -16.19 -28.01
N ASP A 239 -8.70 -17.41 -28.56
CA ASP A 239 -7.74 -18.46 -28.19
C ASP A 239 -6.31 -18.09 -28.61
N ALA A 240 -6.17 -17.48 -29.78
CA ALA A 240 -4.88 -16.97 -30.26
C ALA A 240 -4.39 -15.78 -29.41
N LEU A 241 -5.30 -14.92 -28.95
CA LEU A 241 -4.97 -13.81 -28.07
C LEU A 241 -4.59 -14.29 -26.66
N TRP A 242 -5.27 -15.32 -26.13
CA TRP A 242 -4.87 -16.02 -24.90
C TRP A 242 -3.44 -16.56 -25.03
N TRP A 243 -3.15 -17.30 -26.10
CA TRP A 243 -1.82 -17.80 -26.40
C TRP A 243 -0.78 -16.67 -26.48
N GLY A 244 -1.10 -15.58 -27.17
CA GLY A 244 -0.23 -14.41 -27.29
C GLY A 244 0.10 -13.80 -25.93
N VAL A 245 -0.90 -13.63 -25.06
CA VAL A 245 -0.70 -13.08 -23.71
C VAL A 245 0.21 -14.00 -22.88
N ILE A 246 -0.07 -15.30 -22.86
CA ILE A 246 0.71 -16.28 -22.09
C ILE A 246 2.15 -16.41 -22.60
N THR A 247 2.35 -16.31 -23.92
CA THR A 247 3.67 -16.40 -24.55
C THR A 247 4.49 -15.13 -24.33
N MET A 248 3.91 -13.94 -24.55
CA MET A 248 4.63 -12.66 -24.42
C MET A 248 4.95 -12.29 -22.97
N THR A 249 4.12 -12.75 -22.02
CA THR A 249 4.40 -12.63 -20.59
C THR A 249 5.34 -13.72 -20.07
N THR A 250 5.85 -14.60 -20.95
CA THR A 250 6.78 -15.69 -20.63
C THR A 250 6.26 -16.70 -19.60
N ILE A 251 4.93 -16.84 -19.48
CA ILE A 251 4.30 -17.84 -18.61
C ILE A 251 4.39 -19.23 -19.24
N GLY A 252 3.96 -19.35 -20.51
CA GLY A 252 4.12 -20.57 -21.30
C GLY A 252 3.47 -21.82 -20.72
N TYR A 253 2.15 -21.80 -20.44
CA TYR A 253 1.44 -22.98 -19.91
C TYR A 253 1.53 -24.22 -20.82
N GLY A 254 1.63 -24.04 -22.14
CA GLY A 254 1.75 -25.13 -23.12
C GLY A 254 0.42 -25.82 -23.47
N ASP A 255 -0.70 -25.25 -23.03
CA ASP A 255 -2.08 -25.68 -23.35
C ASP A 255 -2.45 -25.39 -24.82
N VAL A 256 -1.99 -24.25 -25.34
CA VAL A 256 -2.17 -23.84 -26.73
C VAL A 256 -0.79 -23.57 -27.33
N VAL A 257 -0.46 -24.22 -28.45
CA VAL A 257 0.85 -24.09 -29.13
C VAL A 257 0.66 -24.20 -30.65
N PRO A 258 1.30 -23.33 -31.46
CA PRO A 258 1.28 -23.45 -32.92
C PRO A 258 1.94 -24.75 -33.39
N GLN A 259 1.24 -25.50 -34.24
CA GLN A 259 1.70 -26.78 -34.75
C GLN A 259 2.28 -26.66 -36.15
N THR A 260 1.77 -25.73 -36.97
CA THR A 260 2.29 -25.51 -38.31
C THR A 260 3.68 -24.89 -38.26
N TRP A 261 4.52 -25.23 -39.23
CA TRP A 261 5.83 -24.60 -39.42
C TRP A 261 5.70 -23.07 -39.56
N LEU A 262 4.69 -22.61 -40.31
CA LEU A 262 4.45 -21.19 -40.54
C LEU A 262 4.10 -20.47 -39.23
N GLY A 263 3.16 -21.02 -38.46
CA GLY A 263 2.80 -20.49 -37.14
C GLY A 263 3.98 -20.45 -36.18
N ARG A 264 4.83 -21.49 -36.18
CA ARG A 264 6.05 -21.55 -35.36
C ARG A 264 7.08 -20.49 -35.74
N ILE A 265 7.31 -20.21 -37.03
CA ILE A 265 8.21 -19.12 -37.44
C ILE A 265 7.65 -17.78 -37.00
N ILE A 266 6.37 -17.51 -37.29
CA ILE A 266 5.71 -16.25 -36.94
C ILE A 266 5.80 -16.04 -35.42
N ALA A 267 5.44 -17.07 -34.64
CA ALA A 267 5.53 -17.05 -33.19
C ALA A 267 6.97 -16.77 -32.71
N SER A 268 7.95 -17.47 -33.27
CA SER A 268 9.37 -17.30 -32.88
C SER A 268 9.86 -15.88 -33.17
N CYS A 269 9.61 -15.37 -34.38
CA CYS A 269 10.01 -14.01 -34.76
C CYS A 269 9.37 -12.94 -33.87
N PHE A 270 8.04 -13.00 -33.67
CA PHE A 270 7.34 -12.01 -32.84
C PHE A 270 7.69 -12.12 -31.36
N SER A 271 7.93 -13.34 -30.85
CA SER A 271 8.25 -13.55 -29.43
C SER A 271 9.53 -12.83 -29.01
N ILE A 272 10.59 -12.85 -29.83
CA ILE A 272 11.88 -12.21 -29.52
C ILE A 272 11.70 -10.70 -29.28
N PHE A 273 10.94 -10.03 -30.17
CA PHE A 273 10.69 -8.60 -30.03
C PHE A 273 9.68 -8.29 -28.94
N ALA A 274 8.55 -8.99 -28.89
CA ALA A 274 7.46 -8.68 -27.98
C ALA A 274 7.83 -8.91 -26.50
N ILE A 275 8.55 -10.00 -26.20
CA ILE A 275 9.03 -10.29 -24.84
C ILE A 275 9.92 -9.16 -24.33
N SER A 276 10.79 -8.62 -25.20
CA SER A 276 11.65 -7.48 -24.86
C SER A 276 10.82 -6.27 -24.43
N PHE A 277 9.75 -5.92 -25.15
CA PHE A 277 8.89 -4.78 -24.80
C PHE A 277 8.07 -5.00 -23.53
N PHE A 278 7.58 -6.23 -23.28
CA PHE A 278 6.86 -6.54 -22.03
C PHE A 278 7.77 -6.58 -20.80
N ALA A 279 9.08 -6.83 -20.96
CA ALA A 279 10.05 -6.78 -19.88
C ALA A 279 10.49 -5.35 -19.49
N LEU A 280 10.44 -4.38 -20.43
CA LEU A 280 10.90 -3.01 -20.21
C LEU A 280 10.20 -2.26 -19.06
N PRO A 281 8.86 -2.35 -18.87
CA PRO A 281 8.18 -1.76 -17.71
C PRO A 281 8.83 -2.08 -16.35
N ALA A 282 9.24 -3.34 -16.15
CA ALA A 282 9.89 -3.76 -14.91
C ALA A 282 11.28 -3.10 -14.75
N GLY A 283 12.07 -3.02 -15.84
CA GLY A 283 13.39 -2.36 -15.84
C GLY A 283 13.32 -0.85 -15.62
N ILE A 284 12.37 -0.17 -16.26
CA ILE A 284 12.13 1.27 -16.09
C ILE A 284 11.73 1.58 -14.65
N LEU A 285 10.79 0.82 -14.07
CA LEU A 285 10.40 1.01 -12.67
C LEU A 285 11.56 0.71 -11.71
N GLY A 286 12.30 -0.38 -11.93
CA GLY A 286 13.44 -0.77 -11.09
C GLY A 286 14.54 0.30 -11.05
N SER A 287 14.94 0.80 -12.22
CA SER A 287 15.92 1.91 -12.32
C SER A 287 15.38 3.22 -11.73
N GLY A 288 14.11 3.55 -11.97
CA GLY A 288 13.45 4.72 -11.37
C GLY A 288 13.41 4.70 -9.85
N PHE A 289 13.17 3.53 -9.23
CA PHE A 289 13.28 3.37 -7.77
C PHE A 289 14.71 3.56 -7.27
N ALA A 290 15.71 2.95 -7.93
CA ALA A 290 17.11 3.07 -7.54
C ALA A 290 17.58 4.54 -7.56
N LEU A 291 17.28 5.27 -8.63
CA LEU A 291 17.61 6.69 -8.76
C LEU A 291 16.97 7.53 -7.66
N LYS A 292 15.70 7.26 -7.34
CA LYS A 292 14.97 8.01 -6.31
C LYS A 292 15.50 7.76 -4.90
N VAL A 293 15.94 6.54 -4.61
CA VAL A 293 16.61 6.21 -3.34
C VAL A 293 17.95 6.94 -3.26
N GLN A 294 18.73 6.96 -4.33
CA GLN A 294 20.02 7.66 -4.40
C GLN A 294 19.86 9.19 -4.23
N GLN A 295 18.85 9.79 -4.87
CA GLN A 295 18.52 11.22 -4.71
C GLN A 295 18.13 11.56 -3.26
N LYS A 296 17.35 10.69 -2.61
CA LYS A 296 16.94 10.88 -1.21
C LYS A 296 18.14 10.86 -0.26
N GLN A 297 19.17 10.07 -0.55
CA GLN A 297 20.42 10.09 0.22
C GLN A 297 21.17 11.41 0.05
N ARG A 298 21.30 11.94 -1.16
CA ARG A 298 21.94 13.26 -1.40
C ARG A 298 21.19 14.41 -0.73
N GLN A 299 19.86 14.34 -0.66
CA GLN A 299 19.05 15.39 -0.03
C GLN A 299 19.15 15.41 1.50
N LYS A 300 19.68 14.37 2.16
CA LYS A 300 19.88 14.36 3.63
C LYS A 300 20.90 15.41 4.11
N HIS A 301 21.64 16.07 3.21
CA HIS A 301 22.44 17.27 3.52
C HIS A 301 21.53 18.52 3.70
N PHE A 302 20.55 18.41 4.59
CA PHE A 302 19.39 19.29 4.77
C PHE A 302 19.72 20.68 5.37
N ASN A 303 20.97 20.90 5.79
CA ASN A 303 21.37 22.13 6.49
C ASN A 303 21.29 23.40 5.60
N ARG A 304 21.26 23.26 4.27
CA ARG A 304 21.13 24.40 3.34
C ARG A 304 19.73 25.02 3.29
N GLN A 305 18.67 24.31 3.68
CA GLN A 305 17.28 24.82 3.57
C GLN A 305 16.81 25.62 4.79
N ILE A 306 17.47 25.46 5.93
CA ILE A 306 17.14 26.14 7.19
C ILE A 306 17.20 27.68 7.06
N PRO A 307 18.29 28.30 6.53
CA PRO A 307 18.34 29.76 6.42
C PRO A 307 17.30 30.30 5.44
N ALA A 308 17.09 29.63 4.30
CA ALA A 308 16.09 30.04 3.31
C ALA A 308 14.66 30.02 3.88
N ALA A 309 14.30 28.97 4.64
CA ALA A 309 13.00 28.89 5.31
C ALA A 309 12.83 30.00 6.37
N ALA A 310 13.88 30.31 7.13
CA ALA A 310 13.86 31.40 8.11
C ALA A 310 13.65 32.76 7.44
N THR A 311 14.35 33.05 6.35
CA THR A 311 14.19 34.30 5.58
C THR A 311 12.77 34.45 5.04
N LEU A 312 12.19 33.38 4.48
CA LEU A 312 10.82 33.41 3.96
C LEU A 312 9.80 33.75 5.07
N ILE A 313 9.91 33.10 6.24
CA ILE A 313 9.02 33.37 7.38
C ILE A 313 9.16 34.84 7.84
N GLN A 314 10.39 35.34 7.93
CA GLN A 314 10.66 36.72 8.34
C GLN A 314 10.10 37.75 7.35
N CYS A 315 10.28 37.53 6.04
CA CYS A 315 9.75 38.41 5.01
C CYS A 315 8.21 38.43 5.00
N LEU A 316 7.56 37.26 5.10
CA LEU A 316 6.10 37.17 5.16
C LEU A 316 5.54 37.85 6.41
N TRP A 317 6.20 37.71 7.56
CA TRP A 317 5.78 38.39 8.77
C TRP A 317 5.93 39.92 8.65
N ARG A 318 7.04 40.41 8.07
CA ARG A 318 7.23 41.85 7.82
C ARG A 318 6.18 42.42 6.87
N PHE A 319 5.82 41.69 5.82
CA PHE A 319 4.76 42.08 4.90
C PHE A 319 3.40 42.20 5.61
N HIS A 320 3.03 41.18 6.40
CA HIS A 320 1.81 41.20 7.21
C HIS A 320 1.81 42.32 8.28
N ALA A 321 2.96 42.61 8.87
CA ALA A 321 3.09 43.66 9.88
C ALA A 321 3.06 45.08 9.29
N ALA A 322 3.50 45.25 8.04
CA ALA A 322 3.38 46.50 7.30
C ALA A 322 1.91 46.85 7.01
N ASP A 323 1.11 45.86 6.59
CA ASP A 323 -0.33 46.01 6.36
C ASP A 323 -1.11 46.43 7.63
N LYS A 324 -0.74 45.85 8.78
CA LYS A 324 -1.31 46.22 10.10
C LYS A 324 -0.70 47.47 10.73
N ASN A 325 0.20 48.16 10.01
CA ASN A 325 0.88 49.37 10.44
C ASN A 325 1.55 49.27 11.82
N ILE A 326 2.15 48.12 12.13
CA ILE A 326 2.81 47.88 13.43
C ILE A 326 4.12 48.66 13.48
N ALA A 327 4.20 49.67 14.36
CA ALA A 327 5.33 50.59 14.49
C ALA A 327 6.69 49.88 14.64
N ALA A 328 6.73 48.74 15.35
CA ALA A 328 7.92 47.90 15.55
C ALA A 328 8.67 47.54 14.24
N THR A 329 7.96 47.37 13.13
CA THR A 329 8.56 46.99 11.83
C THR A 329 9.22 48.19 11.16
N TRP A 330 8.67 49.39 11.34
CA TRP A 330 9.15 50.63 10.74
C TRP A 330 10.38 51.20 11.44
N PHE A 331 10.58 50.90 12.73
CA PHE A 331 11.79 51.30 13.46
C PHE A 331 13.10 50.79 12.83
N ILE A 332 13.06 49.66 12.10
CA ILE A 332 14.23 49.15 11.36
C ILE A 332 14.69 50.13 10.28
N PHE A 333 13.77 50.89 9.69
CA PHE A 333 14.06 51.87 8.64
C PHE A 333 14.36 53.26 9.20
N ARG A 334 14.10 53.50 10.49
CA ARG A 334 14.28 54.81 11.15
C ARG A 334 15.74 55.15 11.44
N ASP A 335 16.62 54.16 11.51
CA ASP A 335 18.08 54.37 11.67
C ASP A 335 18.82 54.45 10.32
N PHE A 336 18.08 54.35 9.20
CA PHE A 336 18.62 54.39 7.83
C PHE A 336 18.42 55.75 7.12
N PHE A 337 17.59 56.61 7.71
CA PHE A 337 17.34 58.01 7.34
C PHE A 337 17.69 58.88 8.54
#